data_AF-A0A9X0HK04-F1
#
_entry.id   AF-A0A9X0HK04-F1
#
_cell.length_a   1.000
_cell.length_b   1.000
_cell.length_c   1.000
_cell.angle_alpha   90.00
_cell.angle_beta   90.00
_cell.angle_gamma   90.00
#
_symmetry.space_group_name_H-M   'P 1'
#
loop_
_entity.id
_entity.type
_entity.pdbx_description
1 polymer ?
#
loop_
_entity_poly.entity_id
_entity_poly.type
_entity_poly.pdbx_seq_one_letter_code
_entity_poly.pdbx_strand_id
1 'polypeptide(L)' 'MQNLDDKQARAYVQQWLNRHPDRVNGRRADPLALRQWQDAAVLRLREGIADDAEFILNRFATKSETHSMQ' A
#
# COMPACT_ATOMS: atom_id res chain seq x y z
N MET A 1 -15.44 15.37 -0.37
CA MET A 1 -14.14 14.66 -0.47
C MET A 1 -14.26 13.65 -1.59
N GLN A 2 -13.37 13.69 -2.58
CA GLN A 2 -13.37 12.72 -3.70
C GLN A 2 -12.60 11.47 -3.26
N ASN A 3 -13.25 10.30 -3.32
CA ASN A 3 -12.56 9.02 -3.17
C ASN A 3 -11.70 8.77 -4.41
N LEU A 4 -10.59 8.05 -4.24
CA LEU A 4 -9.75 7.63 -5.37
C LEU A 4 -10.46 6.54 -6.16
N ASP A 5 -10.57 6.73 -7.48
CA ASP A 5 -10.98 5.66 -8.40
C ASP A 5 -9.95 4.52 -8.40
N ASP A 6 -10.36 3.31 -8.79
CA ASP A 6 -9.48 2.12 -8.77
C ASP A 6 -8.16 2.34 -9.52
N LYS A 7 -8.25 2.99 -10.70
CA LYS A 7 -7.08 3.37 -11.50
C LYS A 7 -6.16 4.34 -10.75
N GLN A 8 -6.73 5.33 -10.07
CA GLN A 8 -5.95 6.33 -9.31
C GLN A 8 -5.30 5.69 -8.08
N ALA A 9 -6.03 4.84 -7.36
CA ALA A 9 -5.50 4.11 -6.21
C ALA A 9 -4.36 3.16 -6.62
N ARG A 10 -4.51 2.40 -7.71
CA ARG A 10 -3.43 1.54 -8.24
C ARG A 10 -2.21 2.35 -8.66
N ALA A 11 -2.41 3.46 -9.36
CA ALA A 11 -1.31 4.34 -9.75
C ALA A 11 -0.59 4.93 -8.54
N TYR A 12 -1.33 5.33 -7.50
CA TYR A 12 -0.77 5.87 -6.28
C TYR A 12 0.07 4.83 -5.52
N VAL A 13 -0.44 3.61 -5.36
CA VAL A 13 0.30 2.50 -4.72
C VAL A 13 1.59 2.20 -5.49
N GLN A 14 1.54 2.16 -6.82
CA GLN A 14 2.72 1.95 -7.65
C GLN A 14 3.74 3.09 -7.50
N GLN A 15 3.31 4.36 -7.51
CA GLN A 15 4.20 5.49 -7.28
C GLN A 15 4.82 5.45 -5.89
N TRP A 16 4.05 5.12 -4.86
CA TRP A 16 4.54 5.00 -3.50
C TRP A 16 5.60 3.90 -3.37
N LEU A 17 5.38 2.73 -3.98
CA LEU A 17 6.37 1.64 -3.99
C LEU A 17 7.67 2.04 -4.71
N ASN A 18 7.58 2.82 -5.79
CA ASN A 18 8.77 3.36 -6.46
C ASN A 18 9.53 4.38 -5.60
N ARG A 19 8.85 5.14 -4.75
CA ARG A 19 9.47 6.06 -3.78
C ARG A 19 10.03 5.34 -2.55
N HIS A 20 9.52 4.16 -2.25
CA HIS A 20 9.92 3.34 -1.09
C HIS A 20 10.39 1.94 -1.52
N PRO A 21 11.47 1.84 -2.32
CA PRO A 21 11.93 0.54 -2.83
C PRO A 21 12.40 -0.40 -1.71
N ASP A 22 12.82 0.14 -0.57
CA ASP A 22 13.19 -0.64 0.63
C ASP A 22 12.02 -1.51 1.15
N ARG A 23 10.79 -0.99 1.07
CA ARG A 23 9.56 -1.69 1.48
C ARG A 23 9.18 -2.83 0.54
N VAL A 24 9.77 -2.88 -0.66
CA VAL A 24 9.61 -3.95 -1.64
C VAL A 24 10.75 -4.97 -1.49
N ASN A 25 11.99 -4.49 -1.52
CA ASN A 25 13.19 -5.33 -1.56
C ASN A 25 13.46 -6.09 -0.26
N GLY A 26 13.16 -5.52 0.92
CA GLY A 26 13.49 -6.17 2.19
C GLY A 26 12.51 -7.25 2.65
N ARG A 27 11.20 -7.03 2.44
CA ARG A 27 10.12 -7.78 3.13
C ARG A 27 9.06 -8.37 2.20
N ARG A 28 9.04 -7.95 0.93
CA ARG A 28 8.06 -8.39 -0.10
C ARG A 28 8.77 -8.86 -1.36
N ALA A 29 9.90 -9.55 -1.19
CA ALA A 29 10.64 -10.18 -2.28
C ALA A 29 9.81 -11.27 -2.99
N ASP A 30 8.84 -11.86 -2.28
CA ASP A 30 7.86 -12.75 -2.90
C ASP A 30 6.85 -11.95 -3.76
N PRO A 31 6.76 -12.23 -5.08
CA PRO A 31 5.90 -11.49 -5.98
C PRO A 31 4.41 -11.68 -5.69
N LEU A 32 4.00 -12.81 -5.10
CA LEU A 32 2.61 -13.06 -4.73
C LEU A 32 2.22 -12.25 -3.49
N ALA A 33 3.08 -12.19 -2.47
CA ALA A 33 2.90 -11.36 -1.28
C ALA A 33 2.86 -9.87 -1.65
N LEU A 34 3.70 -9.42 -2.57
CA LEU A 34 3.67 -8.06 -3.09
C LEU A 34 2.34 -7.76 -3.81
N ARG A 35 1.88 -8.69 -4.66
CA ARG A 35 0.59 -8.56 -5.38
C ARG A 35 -0.59 -8.47 -4.42
N GLN A 36 -0.65 -9.34 -3.42
CA GLN A 36 -1.70 -9.34 -2.39
C GLN A 36 -1.68 -8.05 -1.58
N TRP A 37 -0.49 -7.55 -1.22
CA TRP A 37 -0.36 -6.28 -0.51
C TRP A 37 -0.83 -5.10 -1.36
N GLN A 38 -0.48 -5.05 -2.65
CA GLN A 38 -0.93 -4.00 -3.56
C GLN A 38 -2.46 -3.98 -3.67
N ASP A 39 -3.10 -5.14 -3.79
CA ASP A 39 -4.56 -5.23 -3.90
C ASP A 39 -5.26 -4.76 -2.60
N ALA A 40 -4.74 -5.20 -1.45
CA ALA A 40 -5.23 -4.74 -0.14
C ALA A 40 -4.98 -3.24 0.13
N ALA A 41 -3.89 -2.68 -0.41
CA ALA A 41 -3.58 -1.26 -0.34
C ALA A 41 -4.55 -0.44 -1.20
N VAL A 42 -4.86 -0.90 -2.41
CA VAL A 42 -5.84 -0.28 -3.30
C VAL A 42 -7.22 -0.24 -2.66
N LEU A 43 -7.67 -1.35 -2.06
CA LEU A 43 -8.95 -1.39 -1.35
C LEU A 43 -9.00 -0.35 -0.21
N ARG A 44 -7.94 -0.26 0.60
CA ARG A 44 -7.87 0.74 1.68
C ARG A 44 -7.86 2.18 1.20
N LEU A 45 -7.19 2.46 0.07
CA LEU A 45 -7.21 3.79 -0.53
C LEU A 45 -8.57 4.17 -1.11
N ARG A 46 -9.32 3.19 -1.59
CA ARG A 46 -10.68 3.39 -2.08
C ARG A 46 -11.68 3.63 -0.95
N GLU A 47 -11.49 2.98 0.20
CA GLU A 47 -12.31 3.19 1.39
C GLU A 47 -11.90 4.43 2.20
N GLY A 48 -10.65 4.88 2.06
CA GLY A 48 -10.10 6.04 2.76
C GLY A 48 -10.33 7.37 2.05
N ILE A 49 -9.81 8.44 2.68
CA ILE A 49 -9.78 9.78 2.11
C ILE A 49 -8.51 9.88 1.24
N ALA A 50 -8.65 10.40 0.03
CA ALA A 50 -7.53 10.52 -0.93
C ALA A 50 -6.34 11.32 -0.38
N ASP A 51 -6.60 12.33 0.45
CA ASP A 51 -5.58 13.17 1.08
C ASP A 51 -4.70 12.37 2.07
N ASP A 52 -5.30 11.39 2.77
CA ASP A 52 -4.62 10.50 3.69
C ASP A 52 -3.94 9.30 3.01
N ALA A 53 -3.91 9.24 1.67
CA ALA A 53 -3.41 8.07 0.95
C ALA A 53 -1.98 7.68 1.37
N GLU A 54 -1.08 8.66 1.53
CA GLU A 54 0.28 8.40 1.99
C GLU A 54 0.32 7.84 3.41
N PHE A 55 -0.46 8.42 4.33
CA PHE A 55 -0.56 7.98 5.71
C PHE A 55 -1.14 6.56 5.81
N ILE A 56 -2.18 6.27 5.04
CA ILE A 56 -2.81 4.94 4.95
C ILE A 56 -1.79 3.92 4.47
N LEU A 57 -1.03 4.20 3.40
CA LEU A 57 -0.01 3.29 2.88
C LEU A 57 1.15 3.09 3.84
N ASN A 58 1.63 4.15 4.48
CA ASN A 58 2.74 4.07 5.43
C ASN A 58 2.33 3.28 6.68
N ARG A 59 1.14 3.55 7.23
CA ARG A 59 0.59 2.79 8.34
C ARG A 59 0.30 1.34 7.95
N PHE A 60 -0.22 1.07 6.77
CA PHE A 60 -0.53 -0.28 6.30
C PHE A 60 0.75 -1.09 6.06
N ALA A 61 1.75 -0.48 5.42
CA ALA A 61 3.07 -1.08 5.26
C ALA A 61 3.71 -1.41 6.61
N THR A 62 3.50 -0.56 7.63
CA THR A 62 4.06 -0.73 8.98
C THR A 62 3.27 -1.71 9.85
N LYS A 63 1.93 -1.73 9.79
CA LYS A 63 1.10 -2.71 10.53
C LYS A 63 1.34 -4.14 10.06
N SER A 64 1.58 -4.34 8.76
CA SER A 64 2.02 -5.65 8.25
C SER A 64 3.33 -6.13 8.89
N GLU A 65 4.17 -5.23 9.41
CA GLU A 65 5.43 -5.59 10.07
C GLU A 65 5.22 -6.01 11.54
N THR A 66 4.23 -5.45 12.24
CA THR A 66 3.94 -5.82 13.63
C THR A 66 3.18 -7.15 13.76
N HIS A 67 2.34 -7.51 12.78
CA HIS A 67 1.56 -8.75 12.83
C HIS A 67 2.35 -10.02 12.48
N SER A 68 3.60 -9.89 11.99
CA SER A 68 4.50 -11.04 11.73
C SER A 68 5.47 -11.33 12.88
N MET A 69 5.27 -10.72 14.05
CA MET A 69 5.99 -11.03 15.29
C MET A 69 5.02 -11.49 16.38
N GLN A 70 4.24 -12.54 16.12
CA GLN A 70 3.59 -13.35 17.16
C GLN A 70 3.56 -14.81 16.74
#